data_AF-A0A0J5WZ06-F1
#
_entry.id   AF-A0A0J5WZ06-F1
#
_cell.length_a   1.000
_cell.length_b   1.000
_cell.length_c   1.000
_cell.angle_alpha   90.00
_cell.angle_beta   90.00
_cell.angle_gamma   90.00
#
_symmetry.space_group_name_H-M   'P 1'
#
loop_
_entity.id
_entity.type
_entity.pdbx_description
1 polymer ?
#
loop_
_entity_poly.entity_id
_entity_poly.type
_entity_poly.pdbx_seq_one_letter_code
_entity_poly.pdbx_strand_id
1 'polypeptide(L)'
;MIAAPMLEQRDTMGALDWTVVSDYGYSHRSGWTIGVCRVRDKWVVELWDGASLYANVESPVAAARLHRELVAESASSAPGGLGEQHEMSS
;
A
#
# COMPACT_ATOMS: atom_id res chain seq x y z
N MET A 1 -16.08 8.46 23.73
CA MET A 1 -15.85 8.46 22.27
C MET A 1 -14.47 7.82 22.08
N ILE A 2 -14.38 6.63 21.47
CA ILE A 2 -13.07 6.05 21.13
C ILE A 2 -12.61 6.81 19.89
N ALA A 3 -11.49 7.53 19.99
CA ALA A 3 -10.91 8.21 18.84
C ALA A 3 -10.67 7.19 17.72
N ALA A 4 -10.93 7.58 16.46
CA ALA A 4 -10.57 6.73 15.34
C ALA A 4 -9.05 6.50 15.40
N PRO A 5 -8.57 5.25 15.55
CA PRO A 5 -7.16 4.95 15.86
C PRO A 5 -6.18 5.41 14.77
N MET A 6 -6.69 5.92 13.65
CA MET A 6 -5.95 6.33 12.47
C MET A 6 -5.37 7.73 12.56
N LEU A 7 -6.00 8.66 13.27
CA LEU A 7 -5.51 10.04 13.33
C LEU A 7 -4.13 10.12 14.00
N GLU A 8 -3.82 9.20 14.91
CA GLU A 8 -2.53 9.14 15.59
C GLU A 8 -1.37 8.76 14.66
N GLN A 9 -1.66 8.11 13.53
CA GLN A 9 -0.64 7.63 12.58
C GLN A 9 -0.56 8.48 11.32
N ARG A 10 -1.34 9.56 11.22
CA ARG A 10 -1.44 10.42 10.04
C ARG A 10 -0.07 10.90 9.54
N ASP A 11 0.77 11.44 10.43
CA ASP A 11 2.07 11.98 10.04
C ASP A 11 3.02 10.88 9.56
N THR A 12 3.02 9.74 10.25
CA THR A 12 3.78 8.55 9.85
C THR A 12 3.35 8.03 8.48
N MET A 13 2.05 7.97 8.22
CA MET A 13 1.51 7.51 6.93
C MET A 13 1.83 8.51 5.82
N GLY A 14 1.75 9.82 6.10
CA GLY A 14 2.19 10.86 5.17
C GLY A 14 3.68 10.73 4.80
N ALA A 15 4.55 10.41 5.76
CA ALA A 15 5.96 10.14 5.52
C ALA A 15 6.23 8.85 4.71
N LEU A 16 5.23 7.98 4.57
CA LEU A 16 5.26 6.76 3.76
C LEU A 16 4.56 6.94 2.40
N ASP A 17 4.30 8.19 1.98
CA ASP A 17 3.61 8.56 0.73
C ASP A 17 2.12 8.14 0.69
N TRP A 18 1.49 7.89 1.84
CA TRP A 18 0.06 7.61 1.94
C TRP A 18 -0.73 8.88 2.26
N THR A 19 -1.78 9.13 1.47
CA THR A 19 -2.69 10.26 1.62
C THR A 19 -3.91 9.86 2.44
N VAL A 20 -4.20 10.60 3.51
CA VAL A 20 -5.44 10.44 4.28
C VAL A 20 -6.63 10.86 3.42
N VAL A 21 -7.63 9.98 3.30
CA VAL A 21 -8.87 10.25 2.57
C VAL A 21 -10.11 10.25 3.46
N SER A 22 -10.00 9.68 4.66
CA SER A 22 -11.01 9.74 5.72
C SER A 22 -10.39 9.37 7.07
N ASP A 23 -11.16 9.47 8.16
CA ASP A 23 -10.76 8.99 9.49
C ASP A 23 -10.48 7.47 9.55
N TYR A 24 -10.78 6.74 8.49
CA TYR A 24 -10.64 5.28 8.38
C TYR A 24 -9.91 4.83 7.12
N GLY A 25 -9.33 5.76 6.35
CA GLY A 25 -8.90 5.46 4.99
C GLY A 25 -7.64 6.20 4.55
N TYR A 26 -6.76 5.46 3.89
CA TYR A 26 -5.60 6.00 3.18
C TYR A 26 -5.59 5.55 1.72
N SER A 27 -5.06 6.40 0.86
CA SER A 27 -4.79 6.08 -0.55
C SER A 27 -3.33 6.31 -0.89
N HIS A 28 -2.79 5.50 -1.77
CA HIS A 28 -1.44 5.66 -2.31
C HIS A 28 -1.51 5.91 -3.81
N ARG A 29 -0.54 6.67 -4.35
CA ARG A 29 -0.49 7.05 -5.77
C ARG A 29 -0.45 5.86 -6.75
N SER A 30 -0.08 4.67 -6.28
CA SER A 30 -0.09 3.44 -7.08
C SER A 30 -1.48 2.82 -7.24
N GLY A 31 -2.53 3.43 -6.70
CA GLY A 31 -3.91 2.91 -6.73
C GLY A 31 -4.27 2.01 -5.54
N TRP A 32 -3.33 1.77 -4.61
CA TRP A 32 -3.58 0.97 -3.42
C TRP A 32 -4.29 1.76 -2.34
N THR A 33 -5.12 1.08 -1.55
CA THR A 33 -5.88 1.69 -0.46
C THR A 33 -5.77 0.88 0.81
N ILE A 34 -5.72 1.58 1.95
CA ILE A 34 -5.81 0.98 3.28
C ILE A 34 -7.14 1.42 3.88
N GLY A 35 -7.97 0.44 4.25
CA GLY A 35 -9.23 0.66 4.95
C GLY A 35 -9.15 0.13 6.38
N VAL A 36 -9.74 0.85 7.33
CA VAL A 36 -9.89 0.38 8.71
C VAL A 36 -11.35 0.27 9.06
N CYS A 37 -11.79 -0.96 9.28
CA CYS A 37 -13.18 -1.28 9.51
C CYS A 37 -13.35 -1.96 10.87
N ARG A 38 -14.57 -1.91 11.41
CA ARG A 38 -14.91 -2.63 12.63
C ARG A 38 -15.80 -3.81 12.29
N VAL A 39 -15.29 -5.02 12.47
CA VAL A 39 -15.97 -6.29 12.18
C VAL A 39 -16.18 -7.04 13.49
N ARG A 40 -17.45 -7.30 13.85
CA ARG A 40 -17.82 -8.02 15.10
C ARG A 40 -17.07 -7.46 16.32
N ASP A 41 -17.15 -6.14 16.48
CA ASP A 41 -16.47 -5.34 17.51
C ASP A 41 -14.95 -5.27 17.47
N LYS A 42 -14.28 -5.95 16.54
CA LYS A 42 -12.83 -5.90 16.36
C LYS A 42 -12.44 -4.93 15.25
N TRP A 43 -11.42 -4.12 15.49
CA TRP A 43 -10.80 -3.33 14.44
C TRP A 43 -9.95 -4.22 13.55
N VAL A 44 -10.10 -4.05 12.24
CA VAL A 44 -9.35 -4.75 11.20
C VAL A 44 -8.79 -3.71 10.24
N VAL A 45 -7.54 -3.90 9.83
CA VAL A 45 -6.90 -3.08 8.81
C VAL A 45 -6.77 -3.92 7.55
N GLU A 46 -7.37 -3.44 6.49
CA GLU A 46 -7.42 -4.11 5.19
C GLU A 46 -6.54 -3.36 4.19
N LEU A 47 -5.68 -4.10 3.49
CA LEU A 47 -4.88 -3.61 2.38
C LEU A 47 -5.51 -4.07 1.06
N TRP A 48 -5.79 -3.13 0.17
CA TRP A 48 -6.41 -3.39 -1.14
C TRP A 48 -5.50 -2.89 -2.26
N ASP A 49 -5.41 -3.65 -3.34
CA ASP A 49 -4.64 -3.30 -4.54
C ASP A 49 -5.42 -2.47 -5.58
N GLY A 50 -6.66 -2.11 -5.23
CA GLY A 50 -7.61 -1.42 -6.10
C GLY A 50 -8.66 -2.33 -6.74
N ALA A 51 -8.43 -3.65 -6.76
CA ALA A 51 -9.38 -4.65 -7.29
C ALA A 51 -9.77 -5.70 -6.23
N SER A 52 -8.83 -6.12 -5.40
CA SER A 52 -8.99 -7.22 -4.45
C SER A 52 -8.47 -6.85 -3.06
N LEU A 53 -9.07 -7.48 -2.05
CA LEU A 53 -8.51 -7.48 -0.71
C LEU A 53 -7.24 -8.32 -0.72
N TYR A 54 -6.11 -7.67 -0.49
CA TYR A 54 -4.81 -8.34 -0.48
C TYR A 54 -4.52 -8.99 0.88
N ALA A 55 -4.70 -8.24 1.97
CA ALA A 55 -4.37 -8.73 3.30
C ALA A 55 -5.17 -8.03 4.41
N ASN A 56 -5.27 -8.72 5.55
CA ASN A 56 -5.68 -8.14 6.83
C ASN A 56 -4.45 -8.06 7.75
N VAL A 57 -4.18 -6.89 8.32
CA VAL A 57 -3.02 -6.65 9.17
C VAL A 57 -3.41 -5.92 10.45
N GLU A 58 -2.44 -5.79 11.37
CA GLU A 58 -2.65 -5.21 12.69
C GLU A 58 -2.67 -3.67 12.71
N SER A 59 -2.07 -3.01 11.72
CA SER A 59 -1.97 -1.55 11.66
C SER A 59 -1.79 -1.01 10.23
N PRO A 60 -2.17 0.26 9.96
CA PRO A 60 -1.89 0.94 8.69
C PRO A 60 -0.40 0.96 8.32
N VAL A 61 0.48 1.14 9.32
CA VAL A 61 1.92 1.13 9.09
C VAL A 61 2.39 -0.26 8.64
N ALA A 62 1.83 -1.34 9.20
CA ALA A 62 2.09 -2.69 8.72
C ALA A 62 1.59 -2.89 7.29
N ALA A 63 0.41 -2.36 6.94
CA ALA A 63 -0.13 -2.43 5.58
C ALA A 63 0.75 -1.67 4.58
N ALA A 64 1.25 -0.48 4.94
CA ALA A 64 2.15 0.31 4.11
C ALA A 64 3.50 -0.39 3.87
N ARG A 65 4.05 -1.07 4.89
CA ARG A 65 5.27 -1.87 4.75
C ARG A 65 5.05 -3.05 3.79
N LEU A 66 3.96 -3.79 3.98
CA LEU A 66 3.60 -4.91 3.12
C LEU A 66 3.41 -4.45 1.66
N HIS A 67 2.68 -3.35 1.43
CA HIS A 67 2.56 -2.76 0.08
C HIS A 67 3.92 -2.52 -0.59
N ARG A 68 4.89 -1.94 0.14
CA ARG A 68 6.22 -1.68 -0.40
C ARG A 68 6.95 -2.96 -0.78
N GLU A 69 6.86 -4.01 0.03
CA GLU A 69 7.42 -5.33 -0.26
C GLU A 69 6.82 -5.92 -1.54
N LEU A 70 5.49 -5.85 -1.69
CA LEU A 70 4.76 -6.38 -2.84
C LEU A 70 5.05 -5.65 -4.15
N VAL A 71 5.12 -4.32 -4.10
CA VAL A 71 5.45 -3.51 -5.27
C VAL A 71 6.90 -3.74 -5.69
N ALA A 72 7.82 -3.92 -4.73
CA ALA A 72 9.21 -4.25 -5.02
C ALA A 72 9.36 -5.64 -5.65
N GLU A 73 8.65 -6.65 -5.14
CA GLU A 73 8.65 -8.01 -5.71
C GLU A 73 8.05 -8.02 -7.12
N SER A 74 6.96 -7.28 -7.34
CA SER A 74 6.32 -7.15 -8.65
C SER A 74 7.24 -6.46 -9.67
N ALA A 75 7.98 -5.43 -9.25
CA ALA A 75 8.96 -4.76 -10.11
C ALA A 75 10.16 -5.66 -10.45
N SER A 76 10.59 -6.52 -9.53
CA SER A 76 11.63 -7.52 -9.75
C SER A 76 11.19 -8.64 -10.71
N SER A 77 9.88 -8.93 -10.73
CA SER A 77 9.27 -10.01 -11.53
C SER A 77 8.82 -9.57 -12.93
N ALA A 78 8.88 -8.27 -13.25
CA ALA A 78 8.54 -7.75 -14.57
C ALA A 78 9.70 -7.98 -15.56
N PRO A 79 9.50 -8.69 -16.69
CA PRO A 79 10.56 -8.88 -17.66
C PRO A 79 10.65 -7.66 -18.58
N GLY A 80 11.72 -6.87 -18.45
CA GLY A 80 12.17 -5.89 -19.44
C GLY A 80 12.91 -4.72 -18.79
N GLY A 81 14.09 -4.27 -19.23
CA GLY A 81 14.89 -4.58 -20.40
C GLY A 81 15.86 -3.42 -20.62
N LEU A 82 17.10 -3.70 -21.05
CA LEU A 82 17.89 -2.97 -22.06
C LEU A 82 19.38 -3.32 -21.99
N GLY A 83 19.95 -3.54 -23.19
CA GLY A 83 21.37 -3.70 -23.49
C GLY A 83 21.72 -5.17 -23.79
N GLU A 84 22.29 -5.58 -24.92
CA GLU A 84 22.95 -4.88 -26.02
C GLU A 84 23.02 -5.89 -27.17
N GLN A 85 22.38 -5.70 -28.33
CA GLN A 85 22.76 -6.45 -29.54
C GLN A 85 22.56 -5.60 -30.80
N HIS A 86 23.68 -5.00 -31.21
CA HIS A 86 24.14 -4.89 -32.59
C HIS A 86 23.58 -3.75 -33.47
N GLU A 87 24.16 -2.56 -33.33
CA GLU A 87 24.34 -1.66 -34.46
C GLU A 87 25.63 -2.04 -35.22
N MET A 88 25.42 -2.49 -36.46
CA MET A 88 26.22 -2.25 -37.67
C MET A 88 27.71 -2.66 -37.71
N SER A 89 28.03 -3.58 -38.62
CA SER A 89 28.97 -3.29 -39.70
C SER A 89 28.63 -4.06 -40.96
N SER A 90 28.72 -3.33 -42.08
CA SER A 90 28.46 -3.71 -43.48
C SER A 90 29.39 -4.78 -44.01
#